data_AF-A0A9N9XIF3-F1
#
_entry.id   AF-A0A9N9XIF3-F1
#
_cell.length_a   1.000
_cell.length_b   1.000
_cell.length_c   1.000
_cell.angle_alpha   90.00
_cell.angle_beta   90.00
_cell.angle_gamma   90.00
#
_symmetry.space_group_name_H-M   'P 1'
#
loop_
_entity.id
_entity.type
_entity.pdbx_description
1 polymer ?
#
loop_
_entity_poly.entity_id
_entity_poly.type
_entity_poly.pdbx_seq_one_letter_code
_entity_poly.pdbx_strand_id
1 'polypeptide(L)'
;MSTKDPCKPYACRIQACLKENSFQEKPCQTVIEDMRDCCRKWKDKSFVCGGIDTTKKREKVLRIILVIYGIHHDQISKLKYTDIDYKVFTDASRHYLEGNSPYNRHTYRYSPLVAIMLIPNITVHHSFGKVLFCSIDIIVALLIRLIVKNTIKEYECYKQKDSKKSKLQDISKLKNSNGKNRKKLRQSNKQHLNVTKAELESKNYIDQTSDIAMMLWLYNPMTIAIGTRGNCDTFAGFLVLLTLYFLQCKRYIFLTGIVHGISIHFRLYPIIYSLTYFMFLSKYSFYTTEDRRKNLQKPLAIDETPNLKKLKNIENTIVQTSSMGGHKLVPQSNKTEKQTIFKKEYLVYLVPNLDQLKLISGCLLVI
;
A
#
# COMPACT_ATOMS: atom_id res chain seq x y z
N MET A 1 -37.43 9.70 -34.05
CA MET A 1 -36.55 10.80 -33.61
C MET A 1 -35.49 10.23 -32.68
N SER A 2 -34.21 10.32 -33.02
CA SER A 2 -33.12 9.89 -32.14
C SER A 2 -33.14 10.72 -30.86
N THR A 3 -33.37 10.09 -29.71
CA THR A 3 -33.37 10.75 -28.40
C THR A 3 -31.98 11.32 -28.14
N LYS A 4 -31.86 12.64 -28.05
CA LYS A 4 -30.59 13.32 -27.75
C LYS A 4 -30.06 12.83 -26.40
N ASP A 5 -28.78 12.44 -26.36
CA ASP A 5 -28.13 12.02 -25.14
C ASP A 5 -28.15 13.17 -24.10
N PRO A 6 -28.66 12.92 -22.88
CA PRO A 6 -28.87 13.96 -21.86
C PRO A 6 -27.56 14.55 -21.31
N CYS A 7 -26.45 13.82 -21.36
CA CYS A 7 -25.17 14.27 -20.80
C CYS A 7 -24.14 14.72 -21.86
N LYS A 8 -24.42 14.51 -23.15
CA LYS A 8 -23.60 15.02 -24.25
C LYS A 8 -23.32 16.53 -24.21
N PRO A 9 -24.25 17.43 -23.81
CA PRO A 9 -23.96 18.87 -23.71
C PRO A 9 -22.83 19.19 -22.72
N TYR A 10 -22.76 18.47 -21.60
CA TYR A 10 -21.72 18.67 -20.59
C TYR A 10 -20.35 18.22 -21.08
N ALA A 11 -20.27 17.13 -21.85
CA ALA A 11 -19.01 16.72 -22.49
C ALA A 11 -18.49 17.75 -23.49
N CYS A 12 -19.38 18.37 -24.27
CA CYS A 12 -19.00 19.46 -25.17
C CYS A 12 -18.48 20.69 -24.41
N ARG A 13 -19.08 21.03 -23.26
CA ARG A 13 -18.60 22.12 -22.39
C ARG A 13 -17.20 21.86 -21.84
N ILE A 14 -16.87 20.61 -21.50
CA ILE A 14 -15.51 20.25 -21.07
C ILE A 14 -14.50 20.47 -22.21
N GLN A 15 -14.83 20.04 -23.43
CA GLN A 15 -13.95 20.24 -24.59
C GLN A 15 -13.69 21.72 -24.87
N ALA A 16 -14.73 22.57 -24.77
CA ALA A 16 -14.59 24.02 -24.90
C ALA A 16 -13.67 24.59 -23.81
N CYS A 17 -13.91 24.25 -22.55
CA CYS A 17 -13.11 24.73 -21.43
C CYS A 17 -11.63 24.29 -21.52
N LEU A 18 -11.37 23.05 -21.91
CA LEU A 18 -10.00 22.55 -22.09
C LEU A 18 -9.29 23.28 -23.23
N LYS A 19 -9.99 23.59 -24.33
CA LYS A 19 -9.40 24.31 -25.46
C LYS A 19 -9.01 25.75 -25.09
N GLU A 20 -9.80 26.40 -24.26
CA GLU A 20 -9.52 27.75 -23.73
C GLU A 20 -8.36 27.75 -22.73
N ASN A 21 -8.22 26.68 -21.94
CA ASN A 21 -7.23 26.59 -20.86
C ASN A 21 -5.98 25.76 -21.23
N SER A 22 -5.60 25.71 -22.51
CA SER A 22 -4.40 24.98 -22.97
C SER A 22 -4.37 23.51 -22.50
N PHE A 23 -5.52 22.85 -22.52
CA PHE A 23 -5.73 21.47 -22.07
C PHE A 23 -5.36 21.20 -20.60
N GLN A 24 -5.37 22.22 -19.75
CA GLN A 24 -5.20 22.05 -18.30
C GLN A 24 -6.54 21.73 -17.62
N GLU A 25 -6.60 20.60 -16.90
CA GLU A 25 -7.83 20.12 -16.26
C GLU A 25 -8.28 20.95 -15.04
N LYS A 26 -7.33 21.50 -14.27
CA LYS A 26 -7.59 22.24 -13.02
C LYS A 26 -8.65 23.35 -13.15
N PRO A 27 -8.57 24.28 -14.12
CA PRO A 27 -9.57 25.34 -14.26
C PRO A 27 -10.95 24.82 -14.72
N CYS A 28 -11.01 23.64 -15.34
CA CYS A 28 -12.25 23.06 -15.86
C CYS A 28 -12.96 22.12 -14.86
N GLN A 29 -12.51 22.10 -13.60
CA GLN A 29 -13.01 21.19 -12.58
C GLN A 29 -14.52 21.31 -12.36
N THR A 30 -15.07 22.53 -12.42
CA THR A 30 -16.51 22.80 -12.25
C THR A 30 -17.36 22.15 -13.35
N VAL A 31 -16.93 22.27 -14.60
CA VAL A 31 -17.61 21.68 -15.77
C VAL A 31 -17.50 20.15 -15.76
N ILE A 32 -16.37 19.63 -15.29
CA ILE A 32 -16.16 18.19 -15.08
C ILE A 32 -17.12 17.65 -14.00
N GLU A 33 -17.39 18.44 -12.95
CA GLU A 33 -18.33 18.08 -11.89
C GLU A 33 -19.78 18.12 -12.37
N ASP A 34 -20.18 19.10 -13.17
CA ASP A 34 -21.50 19.14 -13.82
C ASP A 34 -21.77 17.87 -14.64
N MET A 35 -20.76 17.42 -15.40
CA MET A 35 -20.84 16.18 -16.19
C MET A 35 -20.98 14.95 -15.28
N ARG A 36 -20.25 14.89 -14.16
CA ARG A 36 -20.41 13.81 -13.17
C ARG A 36 -21.81 13.77 -12.58
N ASP A 37 -22.39 14.93 -12.30
CA ASP A 37 -23.72 15.02 -11.72
C ASP A 37 -24.82 14.66 -12.73
N CYS A 38 -24.64 15.00 -14.02
CA CYS A 38 -25.49 14.46 -15.08
C CYS A 38 -25.38 12.94 -15.17
N CYS A 39 -24.15 12.41 -15.17
CA CYS A 39 -23.91 10.98 -15.25
C CYS A 39 -24.40 10.19 -14.04
N ARG A 40 -24.55 10.82 -12.86
CA ARG A 40 -25.23 10.19 -11.72
C ARG A 40 -26.70 9.94 -11.95
N LYS A 41 -27.37 10.79 -12.74
CA LYS A 41 -28.81 10.70 -13.01
C LYS A 41 -29.12 9.82 -14.23
N TRP A 42 -28.24 9.81 -15.23
CA TRP A 42 -28.51 9.22 -16.54
C TRP A 42 -27.49 8.16 -16.99
N LYS A 43 -26.81 7.51 -16.05
CA LYS A 43 -25.73 6.53 -16.33
C LYS A 43 -26.11 5.48 -17.39
N ASP A 44 -27.32 4.94 -17.29
CA ASP A 44 -27.78 3.83 -18.15
C ASP A 44 -28.36 4.29 -19.49
N LYS A 45 -28.61 5.61 -19.64
CA LYS A 45 -29.20 6.21 -20.85
C LYS A 45 -28.23 7.06 -21.66
N SER A 46 -27.09 7.44 -21.07
CA SER A 46 -26.07 8.27 -21.70
C SER A 46 -24.83 7.45 -22.02
N PHE A 47 -24.45 7.38 -23.29
CA PHE A 47 -23.24 6.69 -23.72
C PHE A 47 -21.97 7.40 -23.25
N VAL A 48 -22.07 8.71 -23.03
CA VAL A 48 -20.97 9.59 -22.59
C VAL A 48 -20.53 9.26 -21.15
N CYS A 49 -21.41 8.65 -20.37
CA CYS A 49 -21.17 8.35 -18.95
C CYS A 49 -20.42 7.04 -18.69
N GLY A 50 -20.13 6.24 -19.72
CA GLY A 50 -19.47 4.94 -19.58
C GLY A 50 -18.09 4.99 -18.91
N GLY A 51 -17.41 6.14 -18.95
CA GLY A 51 -16.09 6.33 -18.34
C GLY A 51 -16.08 7.15 -17.03
N ILE A 52 -17.23 7.57 -16.51
CA ILE A 52 -17.28 8.44 -15.33
C ILE A 52 -17.58 7.65 -14.07
N ASP A 53 -16.64 7.68 -13.12
CA ASP A 53 -16.78 7.04 -11.82
C ASP A 53 -17.64 7.88 -10.86
N THR A 54 -18.96 7.64 -10.88
CA THR A 54 -19.96 8.37 -10.08
C THR A 54 -20.05 7.94 -8.61
N THR A 55 -19.30 6.92 -8.23
CA THR A 55 -19.37 6.14 -6.97
C THR A 55 -18.80 6.87 -5.75
N LYS A 56 -17.87 7.82 -5.95
CA LYS A 56 -17.05 8.43 -4.88
C LYS A 56 -17.82 9.29 -3.85
N LYS A 57 -19.01 9.81 -4.18
CA LYS A 57 -19.82 10.66 -3.27
C LYS A 57 -20.89 9.88 -2.49
N ARG A 58 -21.25 8.66 -2.95
CA ARG A 58 -22.35 7.86 -2.36
C ARG A 58 -21.96 7.23 -1.03
N GLU A 59 -20.67 6.98 -0.81
CA GLU A 59 -20.17 6.24 0.34
C GLU A 59 -20.23 7.02 1.66
N LYS A 60 -19.75 8.28 1.69
CA LYS A 60 -19.86 9.15 2.88
C LYS A 60 -21.31 9.27 3.37
N VAL A 61 -22.24 9.35 2.42
CA VAL A 61 -23.68 9.47 2.69
C VAL A 61 -24.22 8.16 3.30
N LEU A 62 -23.81 7.00 2.78
CA LEU A 62 -24.23 5.70 3.29
C LEU A 62 -23.85 5.51 4.77
N ARG A 63 -22.62 5.85 5.16
CA ARG A 63 -22.17 5.71 6.55
C ARG A 63 -22.92 6.63 7.50
N ILE A 64 -23.17 7.88 7.10
CA ILE A 64 -23.96 8.82 7.89
C ILE A 64 -25.38 8.29 8.09
N ILE A 65 -26.03 7.80 7.02
CA ILE A 65 -27.36 7.20 7.10
C ILE A 65 -27.37 6.02 8.07
N LEU A 66 -26.37 5.13 8.00
CA LEU A 66 -26.29 3.97 8.88
C LEU A 66 -26.01 4.34 10.35
N VAL A 67 -25.24 5.40 10.61
CA VAL A 67 -25.07 5.92 11.97
C VAL A 67 -26.40 6.46 12.52
N ILE A 68 -27.14 7.24 11.71
CA ILE A 68 -28.47 7.75 12.10
C ILE A 68 -29.45 6.60 12.32
N TYR A 69 -29.48 5.63 11.40
CA TYR A 69 -30.28 4.42 11.54
C TYR A 69 -29.92 3.66 12.82
N GLY A 70 -28.63 3.53 13.14
CA GLY A 70 -28.17 2.86 14.35
C GLY A 70 -28.66 3.54 15.63
N ILE A 71 -28.72 4.88 15.65
CA ILE A 71 -29.28 5.65 16.78
C ILE A 71 -30.78 5.37 16.91
N HIS A 72 -31.51 5.41 15.80
CA HIS A 72 -32.96 5.16 15.78
C HIS A 72 -33.30 3.73 16.19
N HIS A 73 -32.58 2.75 15.63
CA HIS A 73 -32.74 1.33 15.96
C HIS A 73 -32.50 1.08 17.44
N ASP A 74 -31.44 1.66 18.02
CA ASP A 74 -31.14 1.52 19.45
C ASP A 74 -32.23 2.05 20.39
N GLN A 75 -33.08 2.97 19.94
CA GLN A 75 -34.20 3.49 20.74
C GLN A 75 -35.39 2.55 20.74
N ILE A 76 -35.65 1.87 19.61
CA ILE A 76 -36.85 1.05 19.38
C ILE A 76 -36.61 -0.42 19.73
N SER A 77 -35.45 -0.95 19.37
CA SER A 77 -35.17 -2.39 19.47
C SER A 77 -34.66 -2.79 20.86
N LYS A 78 -35.02 -4.02 21.26
CA LYS A 78 -34.43 -4.69 22.43
C LYS A 78 -32.96 -5.07 22.18
N LEU A 79 -32.66 -5.56 20.98
CA LEU A 79 -31.30 -5.87 20.53
C LEU A 79 -30.63 -4.61 19.98
N LYS A 80 -29.57 -4.13 20.64
CA LYS A 80 -28.90 -2.88 20.24
C LYS A 80 -28.02 -3.10 19.01
N TYR A 81 -28.08 -2.14 18.09
CA TYR A 81 -27.20 -2.01 16.94
C TYR A 81 -25.79 -1.59 17.37
N THR A 82 -25.67 -0.64 18.31
CA THR A 82 -24.37 -0.22 18.86
C THR A 82 -23.64 -1.40 19.49
N ASP A 83 -22.33 -1.47 19.23
CA ASP A 83 -21.48 -2.48 19.83
C ASP A 83 -21.42 -2.31 21.35
N ILE A 84 -21.36 -3.43 22.08
CA ILE A 84 -21.22 -3.41 23.54
C ILE A 84 -19.91 -2.72 23.92
N ASP A 85 -18.86 -2.95 23.14
CA ASP A 85 -17.55 -2.34 23.32
C ASP A 85 -17.62 -0.80 23.30
N TYR A 86 -18.48 -0.21 22.46
CA TYR A 86 -18.62 1.25 22.40
C TYR A 86 -19.10 1.86 23.74
N LYS A 87 -20.00 1.17 24.43
CA LYS A 87 -20.45 1.57 25.76
C LYS A 87 -19.36 1.39 26.80
N VAL A 88 -18.65 0.26 26.75
CA VAL A 88 -17.51 -0.02 27.65
C VAL A 88 -16.42 1.05 27.51
N PHE A 89 -16.11 1.49 26.29
CA PHE A 89 -15.16 2.58 26.06
C PHE A 89 -15.65 3.91 26.65
N THR A 90 -16.93 4.22 26.45
CA THR A 90 -17.53 5.47 26.94
C THR A 90 -17.57 5.50 28.47
N ASP A 91 -17.85 4.37 29.12
CA ASP A 91 -17.78 4.25 30.59
C ASP A 91 -16.33 4.40 31.11
N ALA A 92 -15.36 3.78 30.43
CA ALA A 92 -13.95 3.94 30.79
C ALA A 92 -13.45 5.39 30.61
N SER A 93 -13.97 6.09 29.59
CA SER A 93 -13.71 7.52 29.37
C SER A 93 -14.26 8.37 30.52
N ARG A 94 -15.39 7.97 31.12
CA ARG A 94 -15.98 8.64 32.28
C ARG A 94 -15.09 8.49 33.52
N HIS A 95 -14.61 7.28 33.79
CA HIS A 95 -13.64 7.07 34.87
C HIS A 95 -12.37 7.91 34.68
N TYR A 96 -11.86 8.00 33.45
CA TYR A 96 -10.70 8.83 33.16
C TYR A 96 -10.97 10.33 33.44
N LEU A 97 -12.15 10.84 33.10
CA LEU A 97 -12.56 12.22 33.42
C LEU A 97 -12.70 12.49 34.93
N GLU A 98 -13.10 11.47 35.70
CA GLU A 98 -13.18 11.53 37.16
C GLU A 98 -11.81 11.44 37.85
N GLY A 99 -10.71 11.33 37.09
CA GLY A 99 -9.35 11.13 37.62
C GLY A 99 -9.06 9.69 38.03
N ASN A 100 -9.97 8.76 37.73
CA ASN A 100 -9.83 7.34 38.01
C ASN A 100 -9.16 6.59 36.84
N SER A 101 -8.64 5.39 37.12
CA SER A 101 -8.12 4.52 36.07
C SER A 101 -9.25 4.02 35.16
N PRO A 102 -9.09 4.01 33.82
CA PRO A 102 -10.10 3.46 32.90
C PRO A 102 -10.33 1.95 33.13
N TYR A 103 -9.36 1.26 33.72
CA TYR A 103 -9.45 -0.15 34.08
C TYR A 103 -10.32 -0.42 35.31
N ASN A 104 -10.76 0.61 36.04
CA ASN A 104 -11.74 0.45 37.11
C ASN A 104 -13.10 -0.04 36.56
N ARG A 105 -13.33 0.13 35.25
CA ARG A 105 -14.42 -0.56 34.55
C ARG A 105 -14.05 -2.04 34.35
N HIS A 106 -14.72 -2.92 35.09
CA HIS A 106 -14.44 -4.38 35.12
C HIS A 106 -14.35 -5.11 33.76
N THR A 107 -14.93 -4.59 32.68
CA THR A 107 -14.91 -5.21 31.34
C THR A 107 -14.01 -4.48 30.34
N TYR A 108 -13.29 -3.45 30.77
CA TYR A 108 -12.40 -2.67 29.91
C TYR A 108 -11.05 -3.38 29.73
N ARG A 109 -10.82 -3.90 28.53
CA ARG A 109 -9.62 -4.68 28.15
C ARG A 109 -8.73 -4.00 27.11
N TYR A 110 -8.98 -2.73 26.83
CA TYR A 110 -8.39 -2.01 25.72
C TYR A 110 -7.31 -1.04 26.20
N SER A 111 -6.47 -0.56 25.27
CA SER A 111 -5.46 0.43 25.61
C SER A 111 -6.09 1.69 26.22
N PRO A 112 -5.52 2.32 27.26
CA PRO A 112 -6.07 3.55 27.85
C PRO A 112 -6.22 4.68 26.83
N LEU A 113 -5.43 4.64 25.75
CA LEU A 113 -5.53 5.56 24.62
C LEU A 113 -6.94 5.57 24.00
N VAL A 114 -7.65 4.44 23.98
CA VAL A 114 -9.03 4.35 23.45
C VAL A 114 -10.00 5.16 24.32
N ALA A 115 -9.90 5.04 25.64
CA ALA A 115 -10.71 5.83 26.58
C ALA A 115 -10.41 7.33 26.44
N ILE A 116 -9.13 7.71 26.38
CA ILE A 116 -8.76 9.13 26.21
C ILE A 116 -9.31 9.71 24.90
N MET A 117 -9.19 8.96 23.80
CA MET A 117 -9.68 9.38 22.49
C MET A 117 -11.21 9.55 22.45
N LEU A 118 -11.95 8.82 23.29
CA LEU A 118 -13.41 8.83 23.35
C LEU A 118 -13.98 9.72 24.46
N ILE A 119 -13.16 10.49 25.18
CA ILE A 119 -13.62 11.54 26.10
C ILE A 119 -14.69 12.46 25.47
N PRO A 120 -14.56 12.90 24.19
CA PRO A 120 -15.59 13.74 23.57
C PRO A 120 -16.96 13.07 23.39
N ASN A 121 -17.08 11.75 23.58
CA ASN A 121 -18.39 11.09 23.65
C ASN A 121 -19.24 11.60 24.81
N ILE A 122 -18.58 12.02 25.90
CA ILE A 122 -19.24 12.50 27.11
C ILE A 122 -19.38 14.02 27.05
N THR A 123 -18.33 14.74 26.61
CA THR A 123 -18.30 16.21 26.66
C THR A 123 -18.98 16.89 25.48
N VAL A 124 -19.00 16.26 24.30
CA VAL A 124 -19.56 16.85 23.06
C VAL A 124 -20.85 16.14 22.65
N HIS A 125 -20.77 14.85 22.32
CA HIS A 125 -21.94 14.09 21.86
C HIS A 125 -21.71 12.59 21.94
N HIS A 126 -22.71 11.82 22.39
CA HIS A 126 -22.61 10.37 22.59
C HIS A 126 -22.19 9.58 21.33
N SER A 127 -22.47 10.10 20.13
CA SER A 127 -22.11 9.44 18.85
C SER A 127 -20.81 9.93 18.23
N PHE A 128 -20.03 10.79 18.92
CA PHE A 128 -18.77 11.32 18.40
C PHE A 128 -17.81 10.20 17.95
N GLY A 129 -17.63 9.17 18.76
CA GLY A 129 -16.74 8.05 18.47
C GLY A 129 -17.15 7.26 17.23
N LYS A 130 -18.46 7.07 16.98
CA LYS A 130 -18.95 6.44 15.74
C LYS A 130 -18.57 7.25 14.51
N VAL A 131 -18.69 8.58 14.58
CA VAL A 131 -18.29 9.49 13.49
C VAL A 131 -16.77 9.46 13.31
N LEU A 132 -16.01 9.47 14.41
CA LEU A 132 -14.55 9.35 14.40
C LEU A 132 -14.10 8.06 13.71
N PHE A 133 -14.63 6.90 14.12
CA PHE A 133 -14.29 5.60 13.53
C PHE A 133 -14.69 5.51 12.06
N CYS A 134 -15.88 6.01 11.68
CA CYS A 134 -16.26 6.08 10.26
C CYS A 134 -15.31 6.97 9.44
N SER A 135 -14.83 8.08 10.02
CA SER A 135 -13.88 8.97 9.37
C SER A 135 -12.51 8.29 9.18
N ILE A 136 -12.04 7.56 10.18
CA ILE A 136 -10.81 6.77 10.09
C ILE A 136 -10.94 5.66 9.04
N ASP A 137 -12.10 5.00 8.92
CA ASP A 137 -12.30 3.96 7.90
C ASP A 137 -12.18 4.50 6.46
N ILE A 138 -12.64 5.74 6.23
CA ILE A 138 -12.46 6.44 4.95
C ILE A 138 -10.97 6.72 4.71
N ILE A 139 -10.23 7.14 5.74
CA ILE A 139 -8.77 7.35 5.65
C ILE A 139 -8.07 6.02 5.34
N VAL A 140 -8.48 4.92 5.97
CA VAL A 140 -8.00 3.56 5.69
C VAL A 140 -8.17 3.21 4.22
N ALA A 141 -9.35 3.45 3.65
CA ALA A 141 -9.59 3.19 2.23
C ALA A 141 -8.65 4.01 1.31
N LEU A 142 -8.44 5.29 1.63
CA LEU A 142 -7.48 6.13 0.90
C LEU A 142 -6.05 5.61 1.04
N LEU A 143 -5.69 5.09 2.21
CA LEU A 143 -4.38 4.52 2.47
C LEU A 143 -4.16 3.23 1.68
N ILE A 144 -5.17 2.34 1.62
CA ILE A 144 -5.16 1.14 0.77
C ILE A 144 -4.93 1.54 -0.69
N ARG A 145 -5.64 2.56 -1.19
CA ARG A 145 -5.44 3.07 -2.56
C ARG A 145 -3.99 3.50 -2.80
N LEU A 146 -3.38 4.22 -1.86
CA LEU A 146 -1.99 4.68 -1.96
C LEU A 146 -1.01 3.50 -1.94
N ILE A 147 -1.21 2.54 -1.04
CA ILE A 147 -0.38 1.33 -0.91
C ILE A 147 -0.42 0.51 -2.20
N VAL A 148 -1.62 0.21 -2.71
CA VAL A 148 -1.82 -0.57 -3.96
C VAL A 148 -1.20 0.16 -5.14
N LYS A 149 -1.45 1.48 -5.27
CA LYS A 149 -0.86 2.30 -6.33
C LYS A 149 0.66 2.27 -6.31
N ASN A 150 1.28 2.36 -5.14
CA ASN A 150 2.73 2.29 -5.00
C ASN A 150 3.26 0.89 -5.35
N THR A 151 2.61 -0.18 -4.88
CA THR A 151 3.03 -1.56 -5.19
C THR A 151 2.98 -1.85 -6.69
N ILE A 152 1.90 -1.48 -7.37
CA ILE A 152 1.77 -1.73 -8.82
C ILE A 152 2.81 -0.91 -9.61
N LYS A 153 3.03 0.35 -9.25
CA LYS A 153 4.07 1.19 -9.88
C LYS A 153 5.47 0.59 -9.74
N GLU A 154 5.80 0.08 -8.55
CA GLU A 154 7.07 -0.61 -8.33
C GLU A 154 7.21 -1.85 -9.22
N TYR A 155 6.13 -2.61 -9.37
CA TYR A 155 6.08 -3.79 -10.24
C TYR A 155 6.25 -3.43 -11.73
N GLU A 156 5.59 -2.38 -12.22
CA GLU A 156 5.71 -1.95 -13.62
C GLU A 156 7.11 -1.41 -13.96
N CYS A 157 7.71 -0.62 -13.06
CA CYS A 157 9.08 -0.14 -13.20
C CYS A 157 10.07 -1.30 -13.32
N TYR A 158 9.83 -2.40 -12.60
CA TYR A 158 10.60 -3.63 -12.72
C TYR A 158 10.41 -4.30 -14.10
N LYS A 159 9.17 -4.52 -14.53
CA LYS A 159 8.84 -5.16 -15.82
C LYS A 159 9.43 -4.40 -17.03
N GLN A 160 9.39 -3.07 -17.00
CA GLN A 160 9.96 -2.25 -18.07
C GLN A 160 11.49 -2.32 -18.14
N LYS A 161 12.19 -2.47 -17.00
CA LYS A 161 13.66 -2.63 -16.97
C LYS A 161 14.10 -3.95 -17.60
N ASP A 162 13.39 -5.04 -17.34
CA ASP A 162 13.67 -6.35 -17.96
C ASP A 162 13.48 -6.30 -19.48
N SER A 163 12.41 -5.65 -19.97
CA SER A 163 12.16 -5.49 -21.41
C SER A 163 13.15 -4.55 -22.11
N LYS A 164 13.65 -3.50 -21.44
CA LYS A 164 14.72 -2.65 -21.99
C LYS A 164 16.05 -3.40 -22.10
N LYS A 165 16.35 -4.31 -21.17
CA LYS A 165 17.58 -5.12 -21.19
C LYS A 165 17.61 -6.10 -22.37
N SER A 166 16.50 -6.80 -22.65
CA SER A 166 16.44 -7.70 -23.81
C SER A 166 16.60 -6.96 -25.13
N LYS A 167 15.88 -5.83 -25.30
CA LYS A 167 16.01 -4.98 -26.50
C LYS A 167 17.41 -4.41 -26.68
N LEU A 168 18.11 -4.03 -25.61
CA LEU A 168 19.48 -3.52 -25.70
C LEU A 168 20.47 -4.59 -26.16
N GLN A 169 20.29 -5.85 -25.71
CA GLN A 169 21.08 -7.00 -26.15
C GLN A 169 20.81 -7.38 -27.62
N ASP A 170 19.57 -7.26 -28.09
CA ASP A 170 19.22 -7.51 -29.49
C ASP A 170 19.77 -6.41 -30.42
N ILE A 171 19.75 -5.15 -29.97
CA ILE A 171 20.33 -4.01 -30.71
C ILE A 171 21.86 -4.11 -30.79
N SER A 172 22.55 -4.60 -29.74
CA SER A 172 24.00 -4.81 -29.81
C SER A 172 24.37 -5.92 -30.79
N LYS A 173 23.54 -6.97 -30.94
CA LYS A 173 23.71 -8.00 -31.97
C LYS A 173 23.47 -7.46 -33.38
N LEU A 174 22.46 -6.60 -33.55
CA LEU A 174 22.13 -5.97 -34.83
C LEU A 174 23.14 -4.91 -35.29
N LYS A 175 23.81 -4.21 -34.37
CA LYS A 175 24.86 -3.22 -34.70
C LYS A 175 26.13 -3.84 -35.31
N ASN A 176 26.34 -5.15 -35.17
CA ASN A 176 27.40 -5.87 -35.87
C ASN A 176 27.08 -6.15 -37.34
N SER A 177 25.88 -5.80 -37.83
CA SER A 177 25.53 -5.82 -39.26
C SER A 177 25.33 -4.40 -39.78
N ASN A 178 26.14 -4.04 -40.77
CA ASN A 178 26.22 -2.70 -41.34
C ASN A 178 24.94 -2.24 -42.07
N GLY A 179 24.67 -0.93 -41.98
CA GLY A 179 24.08 -0.15 -43.08
C GLY A 179 22.58 0.15 -43.04
N LYS A 180 22.24 1.40 -42.66
CA LYS A 180 21.28 2.33 -43.35
C LYS A 180 20.66 3.33 -42.36
N ASN A 181 21.23 4.54 -42.32
CA ASN A 181 20.73 5.68 -41.57
C ASN A 181 19.91 6.61 -42.48
N ARG A 182 18.57 6.53 -42.40
CA ARG A 182 17.63 7.63 -42.73
C ARG A 182 16.17 7.31 -42.32
N LYS A 183 15.79 6.03 -42.23
CA LYS A 183 14.49 5.58 -41.64
C LYS A 183 14.38 5.78 -40.12
N LYS A 184 15.50 5.98 -39.41
CA LYS A 184 15.58 6.09 -37.94
C LYS A 184 14.84 7.28 -37.32
N LEU A 185 14.79 8.44 -37.98
CA LEU A 185 14.20 9.66 -37.38
C LEU A 185 12.65 9.64 -37.39
N ARG A 186 12.02 9.17 -38.48
CA ARG A 186 10.56 8.96 -38.55
C ARG A 186 10.09 7.82 -37.63
N GLN A 187 10.93 6.81 -37.43
CA GLN A 187 10.65 5.68 -36.55
C GLN A 187 10.72 6.10 -35.08
N SER A 188 11.64 7.00 -34.71
CA SER A 188 11.76 7.56 -33.36
C SER A 188 10.51 8.33 -32.91
N ASN A 189 9.92 9.18 -33.76
CA ASN A 189 8.70 9.92 -33.40
C ASN A 189 7.46 9.01 -33.27
N LYS A 190 7.29 8.01 -34.14
CA LYS A 190 6.19 7.04 -34.04
C LYS A 190 6.36 6.12 -32.82
N GLN A 191 7.60 5.81 -32.47
CA GLN A 191 7.93 5.02 -31.28
C GLN A 191 7.72 5.84 -30.00
N HIS A 192 8.04 7.13 -29.98
CA HIS A 192 7.75 8.03 -28.86
C HIS A 192 6.24 8.23 -28.65
N LEU A 193 5.46 8.33 -29.72
CA LEU A 193 3.99 8.40 -29.66
C LEU A 193 3.37 7.09 -29.14
N ASN A 194 3.93 5.94 -29.52
CA ASN A 194 3.49 4.64 -29.01
C ASN A 194 3.88 4.41 -27.55
N VAL A 195 5.04 4.93 -27.11
CA VAL A 195 5.49 4.88 -25.71
C VAL A 195 4.58 5.73 -24.83
N THR A 196 4.30 6.97 -25.23
CA THR A 196 3.40 7.87 -24.47
C THR A 196 1.97 7.34 -24.37
N LYS A 197 1.44 6.70 -25.42
CA LYS A 197 0.14 6.03 -25.37
C LYS A 197 0.12 4.84 -24.40
N ALA A 198 1.16 4.00 -24.43
CA ALA A 198 1.28 2.87 -23.50
C ALA A 198 1.46 3.32 -22.03
N GLU A 199 2.16 4.44 -21.80
CA GLU A 199 2.30 5.05 -20.46
C GLU A 199 0.98 5.60 -19.93
N LEU A 200 0.16 6.20 -20.80
CA LEU A 200 -1.19 6.68 -20.44
C LEU A 200 -2.12 5.50 -20.12
N GLU A 201 -2.07 4.43 -20.91
CA GLU A 201 -2.85 3.20 -20.68
C GLU A 201 -2.45 2.50 -19.36
N SER A 202 -1.15 2.38 -19.06
CA SER A 202 -0.70 1.79 -17.78
C SER A 202 -1.06 2.68 -16.58
N LYS A 203 -0.94 4.00 -16.71
CA LYS A 203 -1.36 4.94 -15.66
C LYS A 203 -2.86 4.83 -15.36
N ASN A 204 -3.69 4.73 -16.41
CA ASN A 204 -5.13 4.51 -16.26
C ASN A 204 -5.43 3.16 -15.60
N TYR A 205 -4.74 2.09 -15.98
CA TYR A 205 -4.88 0.77 -15.36
C TYR A 205 -4.52 0.76 -13.86
N ILE A 206 -3.41 1.40 -13.49
CA ILE A 206 -2.98 1.53 -12.10
C ILE A 206 -4.04 2.26 -11.28
N ASP A 207 -4.54 3.39 -11.79
CA ASP A 207 -5.54 4.19 -11.10
C ASP A 207 -6.86 3.43 -10.95
N GLN A 208 -7.33 2.76 -12.01
CA GLN A 208 -8.53 1.90 -11.96
C GLN A 208 -8.40 0.77 -10.94
N THR A 209 -7.29 0.01 -10.96
CA THR A 209 -7.09 -1.11 -10.03
C THR A 209 -7.03 -0.63 -8.57
N SER A 210 -6.37 0.50 -8.33
CA SER A 210 -6.27 1.09 -7.00
C SER A 210 -7.61 1.63 -6.51
N ASP A 211 -8.41 2.21 -7.40
CA ASP A 211 -9.77 2.68 -7.10
C ASP A 211 -10.71 1.50 -6.81
N ILE A 212 -10.61 0.39 -7.55
CA ILE A 212 -11.39 -0.84 -7.26
C ILE A 212 -11.06 -1.37 -5.86
N ALA A 213 -9.78 -1.48 -5.50
CA ALA A 213 -9.38 -1.95 -4.16
C ALA A 213 -9.93 -1.05 -3.04
N MET A 214 -9.88 0.27 -3.24
CA MET A 214 -10.49 1.24 -2.33
C MET A 214 -12.00 1.05 -2.21
N MET A 215 -12.71 0.88 -3.33
CA MET A 215 -14.16 0.68 -3.34
C MET A 215 -14.54 -0.64 -2.68
N LEU A 216 -13.78 -1.72 -2.90
CA LEU A 216 -14.01 -3.01 -2.25
C LEU A 216 -13.93 -2.90 -0.73
N TRP A 217 -12.98 -2.12 -0.18
CA TRP A 217 -12.92 -1.87 1.26
C TRP A 217 -14.12 -1.04 1.73
N LEU A 218 -14.44 0.03 1.01
CA LEU A 218 -15.47 0.98 1.38
C LEU A 218 -16.89 0.41 1.37
N TYR A 219 -17.18 -0.50 0.43
CA TYR A 219 -18.48 -1.14 0.27
C TYR A 219 -18.55 -2.52 0.91
N ASN A 220 -17.51 -2.94 1.63
CA ASN A 220 -17.55 -4.19 2.37
C ASN A 220 -18.54 -4.05 3.54
N PRO A 221 -19.60 -4.89 3.61
CA PRO A 221 -20.61 -4.78 4.68
C PRO A 221 -20.01 -4.97 6.08
N MET A 222 -18.93 -5.75 6.20
CA MET A 222 -18.25 -5.99 7.46
C MET A 222 -17.55 -4.72 7.97
N THR A 223 -16.78 -4.03 7.12
CA THR A 223 -16.02 -2.82 7.52
C THR A 223 -16.97 -1.67 7.84
N ILE A 224 -18.04 -1.52 7.04
CA ILE A 224 -19.11 -0.56 7.29
C ILE A 224 -19.75 -0.84 8.66
N ALA A 225 -20.08 -2.09 8.97
CA ALA A 225 -20.69 -2.46 10.24
C ALA A 225 -19.78 -2.15 11.43
N ILE A 226 -18.48 -2.45 11.35
CA ILE A 226 -17.51 -2.14 12.44
C ILE A 226 -17.51 -0.64 12.76
N GLY A 227 -17.35 0.21 11.74
CA GLY A 227 -17.27 1.66 11.94
C GLY A 227 -18.57 2.28 12.45
N THR A 228 -19.71 1.85 11.88
CA THR A 228 -21.05 2.40 12.21
C THR A 228 -21.56 1.93 13.58
N ARG A 229 -21.18 0.72 14.02
CA ARG A 229 -21.49 0.20 15.36
C ARG A 229 -20.61 0.79 16.47
N GLY A 230 -19.52 1.46 16.11
CA GLY A 230 -18.66 2.20 17.04
C GLY A 230 -17.48 1.40 17.58
N ASN A 231 -16.96 0.41 16.86
CA ASN A 231 -15.83 -0.37 17.34
C ASN A 231 -14.48 0.29 16.96
N CYS A 232 -13.52 0.29 17.89
CA CYS A 232 -12.19 0.86 17.70
C CYS A 232 -11.27 0.01 16.79
N ASP A 233 -11.74 -1.15 16.32
CA ASP A 233 -11.05 -2.04 15.38
C ASP A 233 -10.61 -1.32 14.10
N THR A 234 -11.40 -0.34 13.64
CA THR A 234 -11.03 0.49 12.49
C THR A 234 -9.72 1.26 12.72
N PHE A 235 -9.47 1.76 13.94
CA PHE A 235 -8.23 2.46 14.26
C PHE A 235 -7.04 1.51 14.37
N ALA A 236 -7.25 0.30 14.89
CA ALA A 236 -6.22 -0.74 14.89
C ALA A 236 -5.80 -1.10 13.45
N GLY A 237 -6.77 -1.28 12.55
CA GLY A 237 -6.51 -1.50 11.12
C GLY A 237 -5.77 -0.34 10.46
N PHE A 238 -6.13 0.90 10.81
CA PHE A 238 -5.41 2.09 10.37
C PHE A 238 -3.93 2.09 10.74
N LEU A 239 -3.58 1.79 12.00
CA LEU A 239 -2.19 1.76 12.45
C LEU A 239 -1.36 0.68 11.74
N VAL A 240 -1.94 -0.50 11.49
CA VAL A 240 -1.30 -1.57 10.73
C VAL A 240 -1.01 -1.14 9.30
N LEU A 241 -2.01 -0.56 8.61
CA LEU A 241 -1.83 -0.09 7.24
C LEU A 241 -0.88 1.11 7.15
N LEU A 242 -0.86 1.97 8.16
CA LEU A 242 0.08 3.08 8.25
C LEU A 242 1.53 2.57 8.39
N THR A 243 1.72 1.53 9.21
CA THR A 243 3.00 0.82 9.32
C THR A 243 3.43 0.27 7.97
N LEU A 244 2.52 -0.40 7.26
CA LEU A 244 2.79 -0.94 5.93
C LEU A 244 3.16 0.15 4.90
N TYR A 245 2.46 1.30 4.94
CA TYR A 245 2.75 2.42 4.07
C TYR A 245 4.15 3.01 4.30
N PHE A 246 4.55 3.22 5.56
CA PHE A 246 5.90 3.68 5.89
C PHE A 246 6.97 2.65 5.54
N LEU A 247 6.66 1.36 5.70
CA LEU A 247 7.53 0.26 5.28
C LEU A 247 7.81 0.30 3.76
N GLN A 248 6.79 0.61 2.94
CA GLN A 248 6.96 0.77 1.49
C GLN A 248 7.84 1.98 1.14
N CYS A 249 7.74 3.08 1.89
CA CYS A 249 8.48 4.30 1.58
C CYS A 249 9.99 4.17 1.79
N LYS A 250 10.48 3.14 2.52
CA LYS A 250 11.89 2.80 2.86
C LYS A 250 12.79 3.89 3.46
N ARG A 251 12.38 5.15 3.39
CA ARG A 251 13.10 6.33 3.89
C ARG A 251 12.98 6.48 5.41
N TYR A 252 11.90 5.96 6.01
CA TYR A 252 11.53 6.21 7.40
C TYR A 252 11.42 4.92 8.23
N ILE A 253 12.45 4.05 8.18
CA ILE A 253 12.42 2.74 8.86
C ILE A 253 12.22 2.86 10.38
N PHE A 254 12.86 3.84 11.01
CA PHE A 254 12.70 4.09 12.44
C PHE A 254 11.25 4.49 12.79
N LEU A 255 10.64 5.35 11.97
CA LEU A 255 9.24 5.74 12.13
C LEU A 255 8.31 4.54 11.94
N THR A 256 8.60 3.65 11.00
CA THR A 256 7.85 2.39 10.82
C THR A 256 7.85 1.56 12.11
N GLY A 257 9.00 1.45 12.79
CA GLY A 257 9.11 0.74 14.07
C GLY A 257 8.29 1.37 15.19
N ILE A 258 8.31 2.71 15.30
CA ILE A 258 7.50 3.44 16.28
C ILE A 258 6.01 3.21 16.04
N VAL A 259 5.55 3.36 14.80
CA VAL A 259 4.13 3.19 14.44
C VAL A 259 3.69 1.75 14.67
N HIS A 260 4.55 0.76 14.35
CA HIS A 260 4.28 -0.65 14.66
C HIS A 260 4.17 -0.91 16.16
N GLY A 261 5.07 -0.34 16.96
CA GLY A 261 5.02 -0.43 18.43
C GLY A 261 3.73 0.16 19.00
N ILE A 262 3.34 1.35 18.53
CA ILE A 262 2.06 1.98 18.89
C ILE A 262 0.88 1.08 18.47
N SER A 263 0.95 0.45 17.30
CA SER A 263 -0.07 -0.50 16.84
C SER A 263 -0.24 -1.69 17.79
N ILE A 264 0.86 -2.27 18.29
CA ILE A 264 0.86 -3.39 19.25
C ILE A 264 0.35 -2.94 20.62
N HIS A 265 0.72 -1.74 21.07
CA HIS A 265 0.21 -1.18 22.32
C HIS A 265 -1.28 -0.85 22.26
N PHE A 266 -1.78 -0.48 21.08
CA PHE A 266 -3.20 -0.21 20.88
C PHE A 266 -4.04 -1.51 20.92
N ARG A 267 -3.56 -2.56 20.25
CA ARG A 267 -4.13 -3.92 20.24
C ARG A 267 -2.97 -4.92 20.12
N LEU A 268 -3.01 -6.05 20.81
CA LEU A 268 -1.90 -7.01 20.79
C LEU A 268 -1.72 -7.73 19.43
N TYR A 269 -2.81 -7.96 18.68
CA TYR A 269 -2.80 -8.79 17.46
C TYR A 269 -1.78 -8.41 16.37
N PRO A 270 -1.47 -7.12 16.08
CA PRO A 270 -0.44 -6.72 15.12
C PRO A 270 0.95 -7.28 15.39
N ILE A 271 1.23 -7.83 16.59
CA ILE A 271 2.50 -8.49 16.91
C ILE A 271 2.84 -9.60 15.91
N ILE A 272 1.84 -10.26 15.30
CA ILE A 272 2.03 -11.31 14.30
C ILE A 272 2.78 -10.79 13.05
N TYR A 273 2.68 -9.50 12.73
CA TYR A 273 3.35 -8.91 11.58
C TYR A 273 4.81 -8.53 11.87
N SER A 274 5.26 -8.62 13.13
CA SER A 274 6.63 -8.24 13.50
C SER A 274 7.66 -9.11 12.76
N LEU A 275 7.42 -10.42 12.65
CA LEU A 275 8.31 -11.33 11.94
C LEU A 275 8.34 -11.00 10.44
N THR A 276 7.19 -10.75 9.82
CA THR A 276 7.13 -10.46 8.38
C THR A 276 7.76 -9.11 8.04
N TYR A 277 7.58 -8.09 8.89
CA TYR A 277 8.25 -6.80 8.75
C TYR A 277 9.77 -6.90 8.96
N PHE A 278 10.21 -7.68 9.96
CA PHE A 278 11.62 -7.96 10.17
C PHE A 278 12.24 -8.67 8.97
N MET A 279 11.59 -9.73 8.46
CA MET A 279 12.05 -10.44 7.27
C MET A 279 12.10 -9.54 6.04
N PHE A 280 11.11 -8.66 5.86
CA PHE A 280 11.07 -7.72 4.74
C PHE A 280 12.25 -6.73 4.77
N LEU A 281 12.65 -6.25 5.95
CA LEU A 281 13.80 -5.37 6.15
C LEU A 281 15.14 -6.13 6.12
N SER A 282 15.13 -7.42 6.43
CA SER A 282 16.34 -8.24 6.42
C SER A 282 16.97 -8.28 5.03
N LYS A 283 18.30 -8.35 4.99
CA LYS A 283 19.07 -8.51 3.74
C LYS A 283 18.67 -9.76 2.95
N TYR A 284 18.15 -10.76 3.66
CA TYR A 284 17.70 -12.06 3.14
C TYR A 284 16.23 -12.09 2.69
N SER A 285 15.54 -10.94 2.75
CA SER A 285 14.25 -10.77 2.10
C SER A 285 14.37 -11.24 0.65
N PHE A 286 13.50 -12.17 0.23
CA PHE A 286 13.48 -12.73 -1.13
C PHE A 286 13.38 -11.66 -2.25
N TYR A 287 13.22 -10.37 -1.90
CA TYR A 287 12.98 -9.24 -2.81
C TYR A 287 13.70 -7.93 -2.42
N THR A 288 14.83 -7.97 -1.69
CA THR A 288 15.58 -6.76 -1.34
C THR A 288 15.99 -5.96 -2.59
N THR A 289 15.58 -4.69 -2.64
CA THR A 289 15.96 -3.73 -3.69
C THR A 289 17.47 -3.50 -3.78
N GLU A 290 18.22 -3.83 -2.74
CA GLU A 290 19.68 -3.70 -2.71
C GLU A 290 20.40 -4.77 -3.55
N ASP A 291 19.91 -6.01 -3.57
CA ASP A 291 20.43 -7.06 -4.46
C ASP A 291 20.16 -6.74 -5.94
N ARG A 292 19.15 -5.89 -6.23
CA ARG A 292 18.90 -5.31 -7.56
C ARG A 292 19.90 -4.20 -7.94
N ARG A 293 20.49 -3.48 -6.97
CA ARG A 293 21.56 -2.48 -7.24
C ARG A 293 22.92 -3.14 -7.40
N LYS A 294 23.28 -4.10 -6.52
CA LYS A 294 24.60 -4.75 -6.56
C LYS A 294 24.77 -5.68 -7.76
N ASN A 295 23.72 -6.38 -8.21
CA ASN A 295 23.76 -7.13 -9.48
C ASN A 295 23.79 -6.23 -10.73
N LEU A 296 23.56 -4.92 -10.59
CA LEU A 296 23.63 -3.93 -11.66
C LEU A 296 25.04 -3.31 -11.81
N GLN A 297 25.89 -3.42 -10.79
CA GLN A 297 27.24 -2.84 -10.76
C GLN A 297 28.35 -3.85 -11.04
N LYS A 298 28.05 -5.12 -11.40
CA LYS A 298 29.07 -5.92 -12.07
C LYS A 298 29.30 -5.28 -13.44
N PRO A 299 30.46 -4.65 -13.70
CA PRO A 299 30.80 -4.28 -15.06
C PRO A 299 30.78 -5.57 -15.85
N LEU A 300 30.15 -5.54 -17.03
CA LEU A 300 30.45 -6.53 -18.06
C LEU A 300 31.97 -6.62 -18.14
N ALA A 301 32.52 -7.81 -17.98
CA ALA A 301 33.90 -8.08 -18.32
C ALA A 301 34.05 -7.70 -19.80
N ILE A 302 34.54 -6.49 -20.04
CA ILE A 302 35.08 -6.08 -21.31
C ILE A 302 36.41 -6.81 -21.37
N ASP A 303 36.60 -7.63 -22.41
CA ASP A 303 37.83 -8.34 -22.70
C ASP A 303 39.04 -7.42 -22.44
N GLU A 304 39.82 -7.75 -21.41
CA GLU A 304 40.98 -6.96 -20.99
C GLU A 304 42.06 -7.08 -22.08
N THR A 305 42.22 -6.03 -22.88
CA THR A 305 43.45 -5.81 -23.65
C THR A 305 44.66 -5.71 -22.72
N PRO A 306 45.83 -6.27 -23.08
CA PRO A 306 46.94 -6.58 -22.16
C PRO A 306 47.66 -5.37 -21.54
N ASN A 307 47.40 -4.12 -21.98
CA ASN A 307 48.14 -2.95 -21.49
C ASN A 307 47.62 -2.35 -20.17
N LEU A 308 46.44 -2.72 -19.67
CA LEU A 308 45.90 -2.17 -18.42
C LEU A 308 46.40 -2.89 -17.14
N LYS A 309 47.02 -4.07 -17.27
CA LYS A 309 47.62 -4.81 -16.15
C LYS A 309 48.82 -4.10 -15.54
N LYS A 310 49.53 -3.28 -16.33
CA LYS A 310 50.72 -2.57 -15.86
C LYS A 310 50.38 -1.39 -14.94
N LEU A 311 49.22 -0.76 -15.13
CA LEU A 311 48.77 0.35 -14.26
C LEU A 311 48.16 -0.13 -12.93
N LYS A 312 47.40 -1.24 -12.91
CA LYS A 312 46.83 -1.79 -11.65
C LYS A 312 47.89 -2.30 -10.67
N ASN A 313 49.04 -2.80 -11.18
CA ASN A 313 50.12 -3.25 -10.32
C ASN A 313 50.85 -2.10 -9.61
N ILE A 314 50.90 -0.91 -10.20
CA ILE A 314 51.54 0.27 -9.59
C ILE A 314 50.67 0.81 -8.44
N GLU A 315 49.35 0.83 -8.61
CA GLU A 315 48.40 1.30 -7.58
C GLU A 315 48.37 0.37 -6.35
N ASN A 316 48.46 -0.95 -6.56
CA ASN A 316 48.48 -1.94 -5.47
C ASN A 316 49.79 -1.92 -4.67
N THR A 317 50.89 -1.41 -5.24
CA THR A 317 52.18 -1.32 -4.55
C THR A 317 52.23 -0.10 -3.61
N ILE A 318 51.43 0.94 -3.87
CA ILE A 318 51.41 2.16 -3.06
C ILE A 318 50.56 2.00 -1.78
N VAL A 319 49.57 1.11 -1.78
CA VAL A 319 48.65 0.93 -0.63
C VAL A 319 49.16 -0.10 0.39
N GLN A 320 50.22 -0.85 0.08
CA GLN A 320 50.76 -1.92 0.95
C GLN A 320 51.69 -1.44 2.07
N THR A 321 51.87 -0.13 2.24
CA THR A 321 52.73 0.44 3.28
C THR A 321 51.96 1.31 4.28
N SER A 322 50.86 0.81 4.83
CA SER A 322 50.34 1.35 6.10
C SER A 322 49.45 0.38 6.85
N SER A 323 50.00 -0.19 7.93
CA SER A 323 49.34 -0.36 9.24
C SER A 323 48.09 -1.28 9.31
N MET A 324 48.29 -2.57 9.59
CA MET A 324 48.08 -3.21 10.91
C MET A 324 46.61 -3.49 11.31
N GLY A 325 46.27 -4.79 11.41
CA GLY A 325 45.05 -5.29 12.08
C GLY A 325 44.39 -6.47 11.34
N GLY A 326 44.78 -7.70 11.69
CA GLY A 326 44.46 -8.91 10.92
C GLY A 326 42.99 -9.33 10.91
N HIS A 327 42.42 -9.45 9.70
CA HIS A 327 41.27 -10.29 9.40
C HIS A 327 41.69 -11.45 8.51
N LYS A 328 41.43 -12.69 8.96
CA LYS A 328 41.56 -13.91 8.14
C LYS A 328 40.68 -13.77 6.89
N LEU A 329 41.31 -13.72 5.73
CA LEU A 329 40.68 -13.84 4.43
C LEU A 329 40.09 -15.26 4.29
N VAL A 330 38.77 -15.37 4.35
CA VAL A 330 38.06 -16.58 3.90
C VAL A 330 37.99 -16.52 2.36
N PRO A 331 38.31 -17.60 1.62
CA PRO A 331 38.45 -17.55 0.18
C PRO A 331 37.12 -17.22 -0.50
N GLN A 332 37.22 -16.42 -1.56
CA GLN A 332 36.10 -16.02 -2.40
C GLN A 332 35.57 -17.23 -3.20
N SER A 333 34.62 -17.95 -2.61
CA SER A 333 33.89 -19.02 -3.29
C SER A 333 32.99 -18.43 -4.37
N ASN A 334 33.32 -18.73 -5.62
CA ASN A 334 32.47 -18.50 -6.78
C ASN A 334 31.25 -19.44 -6.73
N LYS A 335 30.23 -19.07 -5.93
CA LYS A 335 28.87 -19.60 -6.07
C LYS A 335 27.86 -18.48 -5.98
N THR A 336 27.18 -18.21 -7.08
CA THR A 336 25.92 -17.46 -7.13
C THR A 336 24.80 -18.31 -6.51
N GLU A 337 24.89 -18.63 -5.21
CA GLU A 337 23.78 -19.22 -4.48
C GLU A 337 22.99 -18.08 -3.81
N LYS A 338 21.71 -17.96 -4.18
CA LYS A 338 20.77 -17.08 -3.50
C LYS A 338 20.75 -17.48 -2.02
N GLN A 339 21.31 -16.64 -1.16
CA GLN A 339 21.29 -16.86 0.29
C GLN A 339 19.85 -16.66 0.78
N THR A 340 19.09 -17.74 0.80
CA THR A 340 17.75 -17.79 1.36
C THR A 340 17.88 -18.33 2.78
N ILE A 341 17.25 -17.67 3.76
CA ILE A 341 17.18 -18.18 5.15
C ILE A 341 16.42 -19.51 5.17
N PHE A 342 15.39 -19.63 4.32
CA PHE A 342 14.59 -20.85 4.21
C PHE A 342 14.92 -21.60 2.92
N LYS A 343 16.01 -22.39 2.95
CA LYS A 343 16.06 -23.59 2.10
C LYS A 343 14.82 -24.44 2.40
N LYS A 344 14.26 -25.11 1.38
CA LYS A 344 13.16 -26.08 1.56
C LYS A 344 13.45 -27.11 2.65
N GLU A 345 14.73 -27.41 2.88
CA GLU A 345 15.22 -28.27 3.96
C GLU A 345 14.84 -27.77 5.36
N TYR A 346 14.76 -26.45 5.58
CA TYR A 346 14.40 -25.87 6.89
C TYR A 346 12.89 -25.86 7.18
N LEU A 347 12.04 -26.06 6.16
CA LEU A 347 10.60 -26.25 6.36
C LEU A 347 10.29 -27.56 7.09
N VAL A 348 11.20 -28.54 7.02
CA VAL A 348 11.09 -29.81 7.76
C VAL A 348 11.21 -29.58 9.27
N TYR A 349 11.95 -28.57 9.71
CA TYR A 349 12.09 -28.22 11.14
C TYR A 349 10.88 -27.46 11.72
N LEU A 350 9.95 -26.99 10.88
CA LEU A 350 8.66 -26.44 11.31
C LEU A 350 7.61 -27.53 11.57
N VAL A 351 7.84 -28.75 11.07
CA VAL A 351 7.06 -29.93 11.44
C VAL A 351 7.63 -30.45 12.76
N PRO A 352 6.85 -30.50 13.85
CA PRO A 352 7.34 -30.96 15.13
C PRO A 352 7.81 -32.42 15.01
N ASN A 353 9.02 -32.72 15.48
CA ASN A 353 9.54 -34.09 15.49
C ASN A 353 8.69 -34.98 16.41
N LEU A 354 8.70 -36.30 16.17
CA LEU A 354 7.96 -37.28 16.98
C LEU A 354 8.25 -37.17 18.48
N ASP A 355 9.47 -36.79 18.85
CA ASP A 355 9.86 -36.56 20.25
C ASP A 355 9.26 -35.28 20.83
N GLN A 356 9.09 -34.22 20.02
CA GLN A 356 8.39 -32.99 20.42
C GLN A 356 6.88 -33.22 20.55
N LEU A 357 6.30 -34.05 19.67
CA LEU A 357 4.91 -34.51 19.77
C LEU A 357 4.67 -35.40 21.00
N LYS A 358 5.63 -36.27 21.36
CA LYS A 358 5.60 -37.03 22.62
C LYS A 358 5.67 -36.12 23.85
N LEU A 359 6.45 -35.04 23.81
CA LEU A 359 6.51 -34.06 24.89
C LEU A 359 5.16 -33.36 25.11
N ILE A 360 4.48 -32.98 24.02
CA ILE A 360 3.15 -32.36 24.07
C ILE A 360 2.08 -33.37 24.52
N SER A 361 2.17 -34.62 24.08
CA SER A 361 1.31 -35.72 24.53
C SER A 361 1.46 -35.99 26.04
N GLY A 362 2.69 -35.94 26.55
CA GLY A 362 2.97 -36.01 27.99
C GLY A 362 2.37 -34.86 28.79
N CYS A 363 2.29 -33.65 28.22
CA CYS A 363 1.59 -32.53 28.86
C CYS A 363 0.05 -32.64 28.79
N LEU A 364 -0.50 -33.34 27.80
CA LEU A 364 -1.95 -33.54 27.64
C LEU A 364 -2.50 -34.71 28.46
N LEU A 365 -1.67 -35.68 28.82
CA LEU A 365 -2.04 -36.86 29.63
C LEU A 365 -1.86 -36.68 31.15
N VAL A 366 -1.41 -35.50 31.59
CA VAL A 366 -1.27 -35.13 33.01
C VAL A 366 -2.38 -34.15 33.46
N ILE A 367 -3.37 -33.89 32.58
CA ILE A 367 -4.68 -33.31 32.92
C ILE A 367 -5.69 -34.44 32.85
#